data_AF-A0A1Y4AAD6-F1
#
_entry.id   AF-A0A1Y4AAD6-F1
#
_cell.length_a   1.000
_cell.length_b   1.000
_cell.length_c   1.000
_cell.angle_alpha   90.00
_cell.angle_beta   90.00
_cell.angle_gamma   90.00
#
_symmetry.space_group_name_H-M   'P 1'
#
loop_
_entity.id
_entity.type
_entity.pdbx_description
1 polymer ?
#
loop_
_entity_poly.entity_id
_entity_poly.type
_entity_poly.pdbx_seq_one_letter_code
_entity_poly.pdbx_strand_id
1 'polypeptide(L)'
;MNHMKNMRWGVLAAICATALVSCAEDDIIPNGIDEGRIDPVGECLCTVYNPQGAAGATLQLYTEPVSGEVQVVLSSAAGRAVDLKFTYDPTVLEAYNEAHATSFEAVPAQAVELEADGALLVGPKSTRSELLRVSVRPDEAMSEGKSYALPLRLSSPTEGVTVSSTEGSYIFWVQVRGEHPSTQKSTGFITVCYVEVNENNPLNALEWSCKASGKPLFDIVNIFAANINWLEEEKRVGVVLNPNVRHILDNRDIYIKPLQDAGMRVSLTILGNGDGSGVANLSDAAAHQFAQELKSIVETYGLDGVDFDDEYSQYEAHLSQLWPGCVTYGPGPYARLLYEVKMAMPDKLVQLYQIGQANYGFKSAVEGVRPGDFIDYAYCDYDVLMPPPHLGLSRSQWGEASLDMTYGSESNPANLRTNRSSGNGVQMVYNLKPGNSQFTPLNDVAKYIYDDEAVWSGVRHEKDWK
;
A
#
# COMPACT_ATOMS: atom_id res chain seq x y z
N MET A 1 44.08 67.83 8.93
CA MET A 1 44.80 66.88 8.04
C MET A 1 43.78 65.83 7.63
N ASN A 2 43.40 65.86 6.35
CA ASN A 2 42.56 64.95 5.54
C ASN A 2 41.24 64.41 6.11
N HIS A 3 40.12 64.38 5.41
CA HIS A 3 39.54 65.09 4.27
C HIS A 3 38.13 64.45 4.18
N MET A 4 37.06 65.26 4.08
CA MET A 4 35.83 65.00 3.28
C MET A 4 35.03 63.69 3.53
N LYS A 5 33.69 63.64 3.59
CA LYS A 5 32.65 64.42 2.93
C LYS A 5 31.28 63.98 3.49
N ASN A 6 30.37 64.94 3.57
CA ASN A 6 28.94 64.82 3.84
C ASN A 6 28.21 63.92 2.82
N MET A 7 27.10 63.28 3.21
CA MET A 7 25.81 63.42 2.50
C MET A 7 24.61 62.95 3.34
N ARG A 8 23.53 63.72 3.24
CA ARG A 8 22.20 63.68 3.86
C ARG A 8 21.33 62.56 3.25
N TRP A 9 20.56 61.80 4.02
CA TRP A 9 19.14 61.99 4.44
C TRP A 9 18.07 61.87 3.33
N GLY A 10 17.16 60.89 3.53
CA GLY A 10 15.79 60.80 3.02
C GLY A 10 15.58 59.85 1.82
N VAL A 11 14.44 59.18 1.60
CA VAL A 11 13.14 59.06 2.27
C VAL A 11 12.28 58.06 1.44
N LEU A 12 11.28 57.43 2.07
CA LEU A 12 10.04 56.81 1.54
C LEU A 12 10.02 55.47 0.75
N ALA A 13 9.31 54.50 1.37
CA ALA A 13 8.18 53.68 0.89
C ALA A 13 8.08 53.23 -0.58
N ALA A 14 7.98 51.90 -0.76
CA ALA A 14 7.15 51.29 -1.80
C ALA A 14 6.64 49.91 -1.33
N ILE A 15 5.31 49.78 -1.34
CA ILE A 15 4.54 48.55 -1.20
C ILE A 15 4.82 47.67 -2.43
N CYS A 16 5.24 46.43 -2.23
CA CYS A 16 5.08 45.37 -3.23
C CYS A 16 4.53 44.13 -2.53
N ALA A 17 3.26 43.85 -2.79
CA ALA A 17 2.63 42.58 -2.49
C ALA A 17 3.39 41.47 -3.24
N THR A 18 4.17 40.67 -2.50
CA THR A 18 4.67 39.40 -3.00
C THR A 18 3.53 38.40 -2.93
N ALA A 19 2.94 38.11 -4.09
CA ALA A 19 2.14 36.91 -4.26
C ALA A 19 3.02 35.71 -3.87
N LEU A 20 2.61 35.00 -2.80
CA LEU A 20 3.11 33.67 -2.51
C LEU A 20 2.59 32.77 -3.63
N VAL A 21 3.37 32.60 -4.67
CA VAL A 21 3.24 31.46 -5.57
C VAL A 21 3.68 30.27 -4.74
N SER A 22 2.73 29.48 -4.23
CA SER A 22 3.05 28.13 -3.80
C SER A 22 3.51 27.41 -5.06
N CYS A 23 4.78 27.03 -5.12
CA CYS A 23 5.22 26.04 -6.08
C CYS A 23 4.34 24.82 -5.84
N ALA A 24 3.40 24.55 -6.76
CA ALA A 24 2.95 23.19 -6.94
C ALA A 24 4.22 22.37 -7.18
N GLU A 25 4.46 21.37 -6.35
CA GLU A 25 5.47 20.37 -6.65
C GLU A 25 5.10 19.78 -7.99
N ASP A 26 5.84 20.16 -9.03
CA ASP A 26 5.81 19.49 -10.32
C ASP A 26 6.37 18.09 -10.05
N ASP A 27 5.48 17.15 -9.73
CA ASP A 27 5.78 15.74 -9.84
C ASP A 27 6.19 15.49 -11.29
N ILE A 28 7.49 15.30 -11.47
CA ILE A 28 8.09 14.87 -12.72
C ILE A 28 7.38 13.57 -13.10
N ILE A 29 6.54 13.64 -14.12
CA ILE A 29 6.02 12.47 -14.82
C ILE A 29 7.24 11.74 -15.37
N PRO A 30 7.59 10.53 -14.90
CA PRO A 30 8.56 9.73 -15.60
C PRO A 30 7.89 9.39 -16.93
N ASN A 31 8.53 9.81 -18.02
CA ASN A 31 8.27 9.25 -19.33
C ASN A 31 8.41 7.73 -19.21
N GLY A 32 7.30 7.03 -18.96
CA GLY A 32 7.16 5.62 -19.27
C GLY A 32 7.07 5.51 -20.79
N ILE A 33 8.18 5.76 -21.48
CA ILE A 33 8.34 5.37 -22.87
C ILE A 33 8.81 3.93 -22.80
N ASP A 34 7.88 3.02 -23.05
CA ASP A 34 8.19 1.64 -23.40
C ASP A 34 8.99 1.67 -24.72
N GLU A 35 10.24 1.20 -24.68
CA GLU A 35 11.07 0.97 -25.87
C GLU A 35 10.52 -0.24 -26.63
N GLY A 36 9.39 -0.07 -27.33
CA GLY A 36 8.79 -1.15 -28.11
C GLY A 36 7.56 -0.81 -28.95
N ARG A 37 6.82 0.27 -28.62
CA ARG A 37 5.67 0.71 -29.41
C ARG A 37 5.92 2.08 -30.03
N ILE A 38 5.95 2.11 -31.35
CA ILE A 38 5.87 3.36 -32.11
C ILE A 38 4.42 3.83 -32.00
N ASP A 39 4.14 4.75 -31.09
CA ASP A 39 2.83 5.40 -31.02
C ASP A 39 2.61 6.28 -32.26
N PRO A 40 1.40 6.27 -32.84
CA PRO A 40 1.08 7.19 -33.92
C PRO A 40 1.11 8.63 -33.37
N VAL A 41 1.93 9.47 -34.01
CA VAL A 41 2.00 10.90 -33.76
C VAL A 41 0.61 11.52 -33.93
N GLY A 42 -0.08 11.87 -32.83
CA GLY A 42 -1.33 12.62 -32.86
C GLY A 42 -2.49 12.13 -31.98
N GLU A 43 -2.38 11.00 -31.29
CA GLU A 43 -3.45 10.52 -30.37
C GLU A 43 -3.15 10.87 -28.91
N CYS A 44 -4.16 11.41 -28.20
CA CYS A 44 -4.11 11.70 -26.78
C CYS A 44 -4.70 10.50 -26.01
N LEU A 45 -3.87 9.78 -25.25
CA LEU A 45 -4.28 8.60 -24.47
C LEU A 45 -4.78 9.00 -23.10
N CYS A 46 -5.80 8.31 -22.60
CA CYS A 46 -6.31 8.46 -21.23
C CYS A 46 -5.89 7.29 -20.35
N THR A 47 -5.35 7.59 -19.17
CA THR A 47 -5.05 6.61 -18.12
C THR A 47 -5.81 6.97 -16.85
N VAL A 48 -6.47 5.98 -16.25
CA VAL A 48 -7.12 6.14 -14.94
C VAL A 48 -6.11 5.97 -13.81
N TYR A 49 -6.18 6.83 -12.82
CA TYR A 49 -5.31 6.82 -11.64
C TYR A 49 -6.13 6.96 -10.36
N ASN A 50 -5.69 6.32 -9.27
CA ASN A 50 -6.16 6.61 -7.93
C ASN A 50 -5.05 7.35 -7.17
N PRO A 51 -5.28 8.59 -6.69
CA PRO A 51 -4.27 9.39 -6.02
C PRO A 51 -3.66 8.75 -4.77
N GLN A 52 -4.36 7.78 -4.17
CA GLN A 52 -3.95 7.06 -2.97
C GLN A 52 -3.35 5.67 -3.30
N GLY A 53 -3.09 5.38 -4.59
CA GLY A 53 -2.49 4.14 -5.06
C GLY A 53 -3.30 2.89 -4.71
N ALA A 54 -2.60 1.77 -4.51
CA ALA A 54 -3.21 0.48 -4.19
C ALA A 54 -4.05 0.52 -2.90
N ALA A 55 -3.58 1.20 -1.86
CA ALA A 55 -4.29 1.32 -0.60
C ALA A 55 -5.64 2.03 -0.77
N GLY A 56 -5.69 3.06 -1.62
CA GLY A 56 -6.92 3.77 -1.95
C GLY A 56 -7.87 3.01 -2.88
N ALA A 57 -7.42 1.93 -3.51
CA ALA A 57 -8.27 1.08 -4.32
C ALA A 57 -9.21 0.23 -3.47
N THR A 58 -8.87 0.02 -2.19
CA THR A 58 -9.68 -0.79 -1.25
C THR A 58 -10.50 0.11 -0.33
N LEU A 59 -11.82 -0.04 -0.34
CA LEU A 59 -12.76 0.71 0.48
C LEU A 59 -13.31 -0.16 1.60
N GLN A 60 -13.08 0.22 2.86
CA GLN A 60 -13.68 -0.46 4.00
C GLN A 60 -15.06 0.12 4.29
N LEU A 61 -16.10 -0.63 3.94
CA LEU A 61 -17.49 -0.24 4.11
C LEU A 61 -18.03 -0.73 5.46
N TYR A 62 -18.21 0.19 6.40
CA TYR A 62 -18.84 -0.06 7.70
C TYR A 62 -20.36 0.15 7.57
N THR A 63 -21.00 0.70 8.61
CA THR A 63 -22.44 1.03 8.62
C THR A 63 -22.77 2.34 7.91
N GLU A 64 -21.77 3.13 7.53
CA GLU A 64 -21.91 4.40 6.84
C GLU A 64 -21.24 4.37 5.46
N PRO A 65 -21.66 5.22 4.51
CA PRO A 65 -21.04 5.26 3.20
C PRO A 65 -19.54 5.56 3.26
N VAL A 66 -18.78 4.87 2.40
CA VAL A 66 -17.34 5.09 2.19
C VAL A 66 -17.12 5.70 0.81
N SER A 67 -16.00 6.41 0.63
CA SER A 67 -15.66 7.01 -0.66
C SER A 67 -14.19 6.80 -1.02
N GLY A 68 -13.95 6.64 -2.31
CA GLY A 68 -12.63 6.69 -2.94
C GLY A 68 -12.61 7.75 -4.04
N GLU A 69 -11.44 7.96 -4.62
CA GLU A 69 -11.23 8.97 -5.65
C GLU A 69 -10.50 8.36 -6.85
N VAL A 70 -10.88 8.80 -8.05
CA VAL A 70 -10.14 8.52 -9.29
C VAL A 70 -9.87 9.82 -10.05
N GLN A 71 -8.80 9.83 -10.82
CA GLN A 71 -8.39 10.90 -11.71
C GLN A 71 -8.11 10.32 -13.09
N VAL A 72 -8.31 11.11 -14.14
CA VAL A 72 -7.82 10.78 -15.48
C VAL A 72 -6.62 11.64 -15.81
N VAL A 73 -5.57 10.98 -16.31
CA VAL A 73 -4.36 11.62 -16.81
C VAL A 73 -4.28 11.40 -18.32
N LEU A 74 -3.98 12.47 -19.05
CA LEU A 74 -3.77 12.47 -20.49
C LEU A 74 -2.26 12.35 -20.79
N SER A 75 -1.89 11.58 -21.81
CA SER A 75 -0.49 11.47 -22.26
C SER A 75 0.11 12.80 -22.73
N SER A 76 -0.73 13.73 -23.17
CA SER A 76 -0.35 15.10 -23.53
C SER A 76 -1.57 16.03 -23.46
N ALA A 77 -1.34 17.34 -23.36
CA ALA A 77 -2.43 18.31 -23.37
C ALA A 77 -3.15 18.28 -24.74
N ALA A 78 -4.46 18.06 -24.73
CA ALA A 78 -5.24 17.86 -25.96
C ALA A 78 -5.45 19.14 -26.81
N GLY A 79 -5.08 20.32 -26.29
CA GLY A 79 -5.28 21.61 -26.94
C GLY A 79 -6.76 22.06 -27.02
N ARG A 80 -7.67 21.25 -26.48
CA ARG A 80 -9.12 21.46 -26.39
C ARG A 80 -9.66 20.86 -25.09
N ALA A 81 -10.86 21.24 -24.68
CA ALA A 81 -11.52 20.59 -23.56
C ALA A 81 -11.81 19.12 -23.92
N VAL A 82 -11.49 18.21 -23.00
CA VAL A 82 -11.78 16.77 -23.14
C VAL A 82 -12.87 16.41 -22.16
N ASP A 83 -14.01 16.00 -22.70
CA ASP A 83 -15.13 15.48 -21.92
C ASP A 83 -14.91 13.99 -21.67
N LEU A 84 -15.11 13.59 -20.43
CA LEU A 84 -14.90 12.23 -19.94
C LEU A 84 -16.10 11.80 -19.10
N LYS A 85 -16.39 10.51 -19.13
CA LYS A 85 -17.43 9.94 -18.27
C LYS A 85 -17.04 8.56 -17.76
N PHE A 86 -17.02 8.41 -16.44
CA PHE A 86 -17.04 7.11 -15.80
C PHE A 86 -18.46 6.57 -15.71
N THR A 87 -18.61 5.28 -15.97
CA THR A 87 -19.86 4.55 -15.83
C THR A 87 -19.62 3.25 -15.09
N TYR A 88 -20.58 2.82 -14.28
CA TYR A 88 -20.58 1.50 -13.66
C TYR A 88 -20.77 0.43 -14.76
N ASP A 89 -19.83 -0.51 -14.87
CA ASP A 89 -19.82 -1.50 -15.97
C ASP A 89 -19.35 -2.89 -15.48
N PRO A 90 -20.28 -3.82 -15.20
CA PRO A 90 -19.97 -5.17 -14.75
C PRO A 90 -19.04 -5.97 -15.67
N THR A 91 -18.98 -5.67 -16.98
CA THR A 91 -18.14 -6.42 -17.92
C THR A 91 -16.64 -6.25 -17.65
N VAL A 92 -16.25 -5.16 -16.97
CA VAL A 92 -14.88 -4.97 -16.50
C VAL A 92 -14.52 -6.02 -15.43
N LEU A 93 -15.45 -6.32 -14.52
CA LEU A 93 -15.26 -7.34 -13.49
C LEU A 93 -15.28 -8.75 -14.08
N GLU A 94 -16.15 -9.02 -15.05
CA GLU A 94 -16.19 -10.31 -15.75
C GLU A 94 -14.83 -10.64 -16.39
N ALA A 95 -14.25 -9.66 -17.11
CA ALA A 95 -12.92 -9.81 -17.71
C ALA A 95 -11.81 -10.01 -16.67
N TYR A 96 -11.87 -9.30 -15.54
CA TYR A 96 -10.92 -9.46 -14.45
C TYR A 96 -10.99 -10.86 -13.81
N ASN A 97 -12.21 -11.30 -13.48
CA ASN A 97 -12.44 -12.62 -12.88
C ASN A 97 -11.95 -13.76 -13.79
N GLU A 98 -12.19 -13.66 -15.10
CA GLU A 98 -11.70 -14.62 -16.08
C GLU A 98 -10.17 -14.62 -16.17
N ALA A 99 -9.54 -13.44 -16.28
CA ALA A 99 -8.09 -13.32 -16.44
C ALA A 99 -7.30 -13.80 -15.21
N HIS A 100 -7.84 -13.60 -14.01
CA HIS A 100 -7.13 -13.87 -12.75
C HIS A 100 -7.67 -15.09 -11.99
N ALA A 101 -8.58 -15.87 -12.59
CA ALA A 101 -9.24 -17.00 -11.95
C ALA A 101 -9.83 -16.63 -10.57
N THR A 102 -10.53 -15.50 -10.52
CA THR A 102 -11.23 -14.99 -9.33
C THR A 102 -12.75 -15.06 -9.53
N SER A 103 -13.51 -14.80 -8.47
CA SER A 103 -14.97 -14.91 -8.47
C SER A 103 -15.65 -13.81 -7.65
N PHE A 104 -15.08 -12.60 -7.68
CA PHE A 104 -15.65 -11.46 -6.97
C PHE A 104 -17.03 -11.10 -7.52
N GLU A 105 -17.93 -10.71 -6.62
CA GLU A 105 -19.24 -10.17 -6.98
C GLU A 105 -19.19 -8.66 -7.10
N ALA A 106 -19.98 -8.10 -8.00
CA ALA A 106 -20.06 -6.65 -8.15
C ALA A 106 -20.88 -6.03 -7.01
N VAL A 107 -20.46 -4.85 -6.54
CA VAL A 107 -21.27 -4.00 -5.66
C VAL A 107 -22.60 -3.70 -6.37
N PRO A 108 -23.77 -3.83 -5.71
CA PRO A 108 -25.05 -3.54 -6.35
C PRO A 108 -25.07 -2.12 -6.94
N ALA A 109 -25.46 -1.96 -8.21
CA ALA A 109 -25.38 -0.67 -8.89
C ALA A 109 -26.13 0.46 -8.16
N GLN A 110 -27.25 0.14 -7.50
CA GLN A 110 -27.99 1.13 -6.70
C GLN A 110 -27.19 1.66 -5.51
N ALA A 111 -26.23 0.89 -4.98
CA ALA A 111 -25.41 1.27 -3.84
C ALA A 111 -24.23 2.19 -4.21
N VAL A 112 -24.01 2.40 -5.52
CA VAL A 112 -22.91 3.21 -6.04
C VAL A 112 -23.41 4.61 -6.37
N GLU A 113 -22.63 5.61 -5.97
CA GLU A 113 -22.83 7.00 -6.35
C GLU A 113 -21.55 7.57 -6.96
N LEU A 114 -21.66 8.08 -8.18
CA LEU A 114 -20.60 8.80 -8.87
C LEU A 114 -20.89 10.30 -8.76
N GLU A 115 -19.94 11.06 -8.21
CA GLU A 115 -20.01 12.51 -8.22
C GLU A 115 -20.27 13.03 -9.64
N ALA A 116 -21.12 14.05 -9.77
CA ALA A 116 -21.48 14.63 -11.07
C ALA A 116 -21.92 13.60 -12.14
N ASP A 117 -22.56 12.48 -11.72
CA ASP A 117 -22.94 11.38 -12.62
C ASP A 117 -21.73 10.81 -13.40
N GLY A 118 -20.55 10.83 -12.79
CA GLY A 118 -19.29 10.33 -13.36
C GLY A 118 -18.66 11.26 -14.40
N ALA A 119 -19.20 12.46 -14.62
CA ALA A 119 -18.68 13.40 -15.59
C ALA A 119 -17.36 14.04 -15.11
N LEU A 120 -16.38 14.11 -16.01
CA LEU A 120 -15.07 14.70 -15.80
C LEU A 120 -14.69 15.60 -16.98
N LEU A 121 -13.86 16.59 -16.71
CA LEU A 121 -13.33 17.50 -17.71
C LEU A 121 -11.82 17.65 -17.54
N VAL A 122 -11.09 17.58 -18.65
CA VAL A 122 -9.69 18.04 -18.72
C VAL A 122 -9.63 19.31 -19.55
N GLY A 123 -9.09 20.37 -18.97
CA GLY A 123 -8.95 21.65 -19.64
C GLY A 123 -7.94 21.61 -20.81
N PRO A 124 -8.05 22.52 -21.80
CA PRO A 124 -7.21 22.51 -23.01
C PRO A 124 -5.69 22.48 -22.82
N LYS A 125 -5.21 22.98 -21.68
CA LYS A 125 -3.78 23.07 -21.33
C LYS A 125 -3.39 22.13 -20.20
N SER A 126 -4.35 21.41 -19.63
CA SER A 126 -4.12 20.46 -18.55
C SER A 126 -3.93 19.06 -19.12
N THR A 127 -3.22 18.23 -18.36
CA THR A 127 -3.13 16.79 -18.61
C THR A 127 -3.85 15.98 -17.54
N ARG A 128 -4.55 16.64 -16.61
CA ARG A 128 -5.23 15.99 -15.49
C ARG A 128 -6.65 16.52 -15.34
N SER A 129 -7.58 15.62 -15.02
CA SER A 129 -8.91 16.00 -14.54
C SER A 129 -8.85 16.44 -13.08
N GLU A 130 -9.93 17.05 -12.60
CA GLU A 130 -10.22 17.05 -11.16
C GLU A 130 -10.37 15.61 -10.65
N LEU A 131 -10.32 15.44 -9.32
CA LEU A 131 -10.66 14.17 -8.69
C LEU A 131 -12.16 13.93 -8.82
N LEU A 132 -12.54 12.71 -9.17
CA LEU A 132 -13.91 12.23 -9.15
C LEU A 132 -14.13 11.37 -7.91
N ARG A 133 -15.03 11.79 -7.03
CA ARG A 133 -15.41 10.97 -5.88
C ARG A 133 -16.36 9.86 -6.30
N VAL A 134 -16.06 8.64 -5.84
CA VAL A 134 -16.89 7.43 -5.99
C VAL A 134 -17.28 6.98 -4.60
N SER A 135 -18.59 6.87 -4.35
CA SER A 135 -19.11 6.48 -3.03
C SER A 135 -19.88 5.17 -3.09
N VAL A 136 -19.79 4.41 -2.01
CA VAL A 136 -20.54 3.16 -1.81
C VAL A 136 -21.27 3.24 -0.49
N ARG A 137 -22.58 3.00 -0.52
CA ARG A 137 -23.40 2.88 0.68
C ARG A 137 -23.61 1.41 1.06
N PRO A 138 -23.90 1.11 2.35
CA PRO A 138 -24.34 -0.22 2.75
C PRO A 138 -25.58 -0.66 1.97
N ASP A 139 -25.65 -1.94 1.62
CA ASP A 139 -26.78 -2.55 0.90
C ASP A 139 -26.99 -3.97 1.43
N GLU A 140 -28.25 -4.38 1.60
CA GLU A 140 -28.61 -5.69 2.16
C GLU A 140 -28.15 -6.88 1.30
N ALA A 141 -27.86 -6.65 0.01
CA ALA A 141 -27.29 -7.68 -0.87
C ALA A 141 -25.78 -7.92 -0.63
N MET A 142 -25.11 -7.06 0.15
CA MET A 142 -23.70 -7.18 0.50
C MET A 142 -23.52 -7.83 1.87
N SER A 143 -22.78 -8.94 1.93
CA SER A 143 -22.56 -9.69 3.17
C SER A 143 -21.33 -9.19 3.93
N GLU A 144 -21.46 -9.04 5.25
CA GLU A 144 -20.35 -8.73 6.15
C GLU A 144 -19.23 -9.79 6.05
N GLY A 145 -17.98 -9.35 6.08
CA GLY A 145 -16.80 -10.19 5.92
C GLY A 145 -16.46 -10.57 4.48
N LYS A 146 -17.23 -10.09 3.49
CA LYS A 146 -16.99 -10.36 2.06
C LYS A 146 -16.49 -9.12 1.33
N SER A 147 -15.67 -9.35 0.30
CA SER A 147 -15.21 -8.33 -0.63
C SER A 147 -16.05 -8.33 -1.91
N TYR A 148 -16.40 -7.15 -2.39
CA TYR A 148 -17.10 -6.89 -3.65
C TYR A 148 -16.26 -5.98 -4.54
N ALA A 149 -16.51 -6.00 -5.84
CA ALA A 149 -15.86 -5.11 -6.80
C ALA A 149 -16.81 -4.02 -7.28
N LEU A 150 -16.34 -2.78 -7.34
CA LEU A 150 -17.03 -1.68 -8.00
C LEU A 150 -16.32 -1.40 -9.33
N PRO A 151 -16.82 -1.98 -10.44
CA PRO A 151 -16.18 -1.83 -11.74
C PRO A 151 -16.64 -0.56 -12.45
N LEU A 152 -15.66 0.22 -12.93
CA LEU A 152 -15.87 1.45 -13.67
C LEU A 152 -15.22 1.37 -15.05
N ARG A 153 -15.90 1.95 -16.04
CA ARG A 153 -15.37 2.17 -17.38
C ARG A 153 -15.44 3.64 -17.74
N LEU A 154 -14.30 4.16 -18.17
CA LEU A 154 -14.13 5.49 -18.73
C LEU A 154 -14.53 5.49 -20.21
N SER A 155 -15.12 6.59 -20.65
CA SER A 155 -15.37 6.87 -22.06
C SER A 155 -15.13 8.35 -22.36
N SER A 156 -14.79 8.66 -23.60
CA SER A 156 -14.74 10.04 -24.10
C SER A 156 -15.48 10.13 -25.43
N PRO A 157 -16.41 11.09 -25.59
CA PRO A 157 -16.96 11.43 -26.90
C PRO A 157 -16.05 12.41 -27.68
N THR A 158 -14.95 12.89 -27.09
CA THR A 158 -14.09 13.90 -27.71
C THR A 158 -13.26 13.32 -28.84
N GLU A 159 -13.40 13.85 -30.06
CA GLU A 159 -12.63 13.42 -31.23
C GLU A 159 -11.12 13.61 -31.02
N GLY A 160 -10.34 12.57 -31.37
CA GLY A 160 -8.87 12.56 -31.24
C GLY A 160 -8.36 12.16 -29.84
N VAL A 161 -9.26 11.77 -28.94
CA VAL A 161 -8.95 11.20 -27.62
C VAL A 161 -9.23 9.71 -27.65
N THR A 162 -8.24 8.91 -27.26
CA THR A 162 -8.33 7.46 -27.23
C THR A 162 -8.37 7.00 -25.78
N VAL A 163 -9.42 6.24 -25.43
CA VAL A 163 -9.54 5.54 -24.16
C VAL A 163 -9.35 4.05 -24.45
N SER A 164 -8.24 3.47 -24.01
CA SER A 164 -8.01 2.04 -24.23
C SER A 164 -8.94 1.22 -23.34
N SER A 165 -9.31 0.01 -23.78
CA SER A 165 -10.19 -0.87 -22.98
C SER A 165 -9.52 -1.36 -21.69
N THR A 166 -8.19 -1.38 -21.64
CA THR A 166 -7.40 -1.77 -20.48
C THR A 166 -7.13 -0.61 -19.54
N GLU A 167 -6.73 0.56 -20.05
CA GLU A 167 -6.36 1.73 -19.20
C GLU A 167 -7.54 2.66 -18.90
N GLY A 168 -8.66 2.47 -19.61
CA GLY A 168 -9.93 3.13 -19.38
C GLY A 168 -10.85 2.38 -18.42
N SER A 169 -10.33 1.47 -17.61
CA SER A 169 -11.12 0.73 -16.62
C SER A 169 -10.49 0.85 -15.23
N TYR A 170 -11.32 0.76 -14.19
CA TYR A 170 -10.85 0.79 -12.80
C TYR A 170 -11.80 -0.01 -11.93
N ILE A 171 -11.25 -0.73 -10.94
CA ILE A 171 -12.04 -1.48 -9.97
C ILE A 171 -11.66 -1.00 -8.57
N PHE A 172 -12.64 -0.53 -7.80
CA PHE A 172 -12.49 -0.44 -6.34
C PHE A 172 -12.89 -1.76 -5.69
N TRP A 173 -12.16 -2.16 -4.66
CA TRP A 173 -12.42 -3.37 -3.87
C TRP A 173 -13.10 -2.99 -2.56
N VAL A 174 -14.39 -3.29 -2.44
CA VAL A 174 -15.20 -2.92 -1.27
C VAL A 174 -15.22 -4.06 -0.28
N GLN A 175 -14.49 -3.90 0.83
CA GLN A 175 -14.51 -4.82 1.95
C GLN A 175 -15.65 -4.46 2.89
N VAL A 176 -16.66 -5.32 3.00
CA VAL A 176 -17.82 -5.08 3.87
C VAL A 176 -17.45 -5.44 5.30
N ARG A 177 -17.22 -4.42 6.11
CA ARG A 177 -16.88 -4.53 7.54
C ARG A 177 -18.13 -4.55 8.42
N GLY A 178 -19.24 -3.96 7.98
CA GLY A 178 -20.47 -3.93 8.77
C GLY A 178 -20.26 -3.26 10.13
N GLU A 179 -20.61 -3.97 11.21
CA GLU A 179 -20.50 -3.50 12.60
C GLU A 179 -19.10 -3.72 13.21
N HIS A 180 -18.15 -4.32 12.47
CA HIS A 180 -16.79 -4.49 12.97
C HIS A 180 -16.18 -3.12 13.35
N PRO A 181 -15.42 -3.04 14.44
CA PRO A 181 -14.78 -1.78 14.85
C PRO A 181 -13.74 -1.34 13.80
N SER A 182 -13.63 -0.03 13.63
CA SER A 182 -12.61 0.61 12.80
C SER A 182 -11.38 0.96 13.63
N THR A 183 -10.19 0.66 13.11
CA THR A 183 -8.91 1.11 13.68
C THR A 183 -8.50 2.51 13.22
N GLN A 184 -9.25 3.12 12.29
CA GLN A 184 -8.87 4.38 11.65
C GLN A 184 -8.82 5.54 12.65
N LYS A 185 -7.62 6.07 12.88
CA LYS A 185 -7.39 7.20 13.79
C LYS A 185 -7.55 8.53 13.04
N SER A 186 -7.62 9.64 13.78
CA SER A 186 -7.95 10.97 13.25
C SER A 186 -6.98 11.50 12.19
N THR A 187 -5.73 11.03 12.20
CA THR A 187 -4.71 11.48 11.25
C THR A 187 -4.68 10.66 9.96
N GLY A 188 -5.45 9.57 9.87
CA GLY A 188 -5.43 8.66 8.74
C GLY A 188 -4.18 7.77 8.63
N PHE A 189 -3.21 7.93 9.54
CA PHE A 189 -2.03 7.08 9.59
C PHE A 189 -2.40 5.63 9.90
N ILE A 190 -1.59 4.72 9.35
CA ILE A 190 -1.62 3.29 9.58
C ILE A 190 -0.40 2.93 10.43
N THR A 191 -0.61 2.26 11.56
CA THR A 191 0.47 1.66 12.34
C THR A 191 0.55 0.16 12.04
N VAL A 192 1.70 -0.25 11.49
CA VAL A 192 2.06 -1.64 11.19
C VAL A 192 2.90 -2.18 12.35
N CYS A 193 2.55 -3.36 12.86
CA CYS A 193 3.24 -4.02 13.96
C CYS A 193 3.76 -5.39 13.52
N TYR A 194 5.07 -5.59 13.51
CA TYR A 194 5.64 -6.93 13.37
C TYR A 194 5.68 -7.65 14.71
N VAL A 195 5.34 -8.93 14.67
CA VAL A 195 5.48 -9.84 15.81
C VAL A 195 6.37 -11.00 15.39
N GLU A 196 7.54 -11.11 16.01
CA GLU A 196 8.37 -12.32 15.90
C GLU A 196 7.67 -13.49 16.61
N VAL A 197 6.90 -14.26 15.86
CA VAL A 197 6.06 -15.33 16.44
C VAL A 197 6.90 -16.54 16.89
N ASN A 198 8.19 -16.58 16.60
CA ASN A 198 9.05 -17.58 17.23
C ASN A 198 9.11 -17.42 18.76
N GLU A 199 8.95 -16.19 19.25
CA GLU A 199 9.10 -15.84 20.66
C GLU A 199 7.86 -15.20 21.29
N ASN A 200 7.02 -14.53 20.49
CA ASN A 200 5.96 -13.66 21.00
C ASN A 200 4.57 -14.03 20.49
N ASN A 201 3.55 -13.82 21.33
CA ASN A 201 2.16 -13.99 20.98
C ASN A 201 1.60 -12.73 20.29
N PRO A 202 1.01 -12.82 19.08
CA PRO A 202 0.47 -11.66 18.37
C PRO A 202 -0.72 -11.00 19.08
N LEU A 203 -1.40 -11.70 20.00
CA LEU A 203 -2.49 -11.15 20.81
C LEU A 203 -2.05 -9.95 21.67
N ASN A 204 -0.76 -9.77 21.94
CA ASN A 204 -0.31 -8.55 22.64
C ASN A 204 -0.65 -7.26 21.89
N ALA A 205 -0.91 -7.31 20.59
CA ALA A 205 -1.38 -6.15 19.83
C ALA A 205 -2.77 -5.66 20.26
N LEU A 206 -3.63 -6.55 20.79
CA LEU A 206 -4.95 -6.17 21.36
C LEU A 206 -4.85 -5.23 22.55
N GLU A 207 -3.72 -5.29 23.24
CA GLU A 207 -3.59 -4.70 24.57
C GLU A 207 -3.19 -3.22 24.51
N TRP A 208 -3.10 -2.63 23.32
CA TRP A 208 -2.69 -1.25 23.10
C TRP A 208 -3.75 -0.45 22.35
N SER A 209 -4.20 0.64 22.96
CA SER A 209 -5.20 1.55 22.40
C SER A 209 -4.79 3.02 22.52
N CYS A 210 -5.36 3.86 21.67
CA CYS A 210 -5.29 5.31 21.77
C CYS A 210 -6.30 5.82 22.79
N LYS A 211 -5.86 6.59 23.79
CA LYS A 211 -6.67 7.01 24.95
C LYS A 211 -7.91 7.81 24.58
N ALA A 212 -7.79 8.77 23.66
CA ALA A 212 -8.89 9.67 23.33
C ALA A 212 -9.97 8.99 22.48
N SER A 213 -9.56 8.14 21.53
CA SER A 213 -10.49 7.46 20.61
C SER A 213 -10.97 6.09 21.11
N GLY A 214 -10.22 5.45 22.02
CA GLY A 214 -10.42 4.06 22.41
C GLY A 214 -10.10 3.04 21.31
N LYS A 215 -9.65 3.49 20.13
CA LYS A 215 -9.32 2.62 19.00
C LYS A 215 -7.99 1.89 19.24
N PRO A 216 -7.80 0.70 18.66
CA PRO A 216 -6.50 0.04 18.67
C PRO A 216 -5.38 0.95 18.16
N LEU A 217 -4.22 0.88 18.80
CA LEU A 217 -3.03 1.60 18.35
C LEU A 217 -2.57 1.08 16.99
N PHE A 218 -2.61 -0.25 16.82
CA PHE A 218 -2.18 -0.94 15.61
C PHE A 218 -3.34 -1.13 14.63
N ASP A 219 -3.06 -0.97 13.34
CA ASP A 219 -4.00 -1.21 12.24
C ASP A 219 -3.71 -2.52 11.52
N ILE A 220 -2.43 -2.88 11.43
CA ILE A 220 -1.94 -4.08 10.76
C ILE A 220 -0.97 -4.82 11.69
N VAL A 221 -1.13 -6.14 11.78
CA VAL A 221 -0.21 -7.04 12.49
C VAL A 221 0.41 -8.01 11.48
N ASN A 222 1.74 -7.96 11.36
CA ASN A 222 2.51 -8.86 10.50
C ASN A 222 3.04 -10.04 11.32
N ILE A 223 2.65 -11.26 10.95
CA ILE A 223 3.17 -12.52 11.50
C ILE A 223 4.55 -12.75 10.89
N PHE A 224 5.61 -12.52 11.67
CA PHE A 224 6.99 -12.61 11.22
C PHE A 224 7.66 -13.92 11.67
N ALA A 225 8.07 -14.81 10.76
CA ALA A 225 7.78 -14.83 9.32
C ALA A 225 7.69 -16.26 8.78
N ALA A 226 6.89 -16.44 7.73
CA ALA A 226 7.01 -17.58 6.82
C ALA A 226 8.19 -17.35 5.87
N ASN A 227 8.58 -18.41 5.16
CA ASN A 227 9.80 -18.40 4.37
C ASN A 227 9.58 -18.73 2.90
N ILE A 228 10.40 -18.17 2.03
CA ILE A 228 10.55 -18.60 0.64
C ILE A 228 11.77 -19.53 0.55
N ASN A 229 11.57 -20.71 -0.03
CA ASN A 229 12.61 -21.74 -0.16
C ASN A 229 12.44 -22.58 -1.43
N TRP A 230 13.51 -23.27 -1.81
CA TRP A 230 13.45 -24.34 -2.80
C TRP A 230 12.88 -25.63 -2.19
N LEU A 231 11.77 -26.10 -2.75
CA LEU A 231 11.10 -27.34 -2.37
C LEU A 231 11.66 -28.49 -3.22
N GLU A 232 12.61 -29.24 -2.66
CA GLU A 232 13.36 -30.27 -3.39
C GLU A 232 12.47 -31.40 -3.94
N GLU A 233 11.41 -31.77 -3.22
CA GLU A 233 10.46 -32.82 -3.64
C GLU A 233 9.57 -32.35 -4.81
N GLU A 234 9.21 -31.07 -4.83
CA GLU A 234 8.33 -30.46 -5.84
C GLU A 234 9.10 -29.83 -7.01
N LYS A 235 10.42 -29.68 -6.87
CA LYS A 235 11.32 -29.05 -7.84
C LYS A 235 10.87 -27.66 -8.26
N ARG A 236 10.42 -26.87 -7.28
CA ARG A 236 10.00 -25.46 -7.45
C ARG A 236 10.32 -24.65 -6.20
N VAL A 237 10.29 -23.33 -6.32
CA VAL A 237 10.25 -22.43 -5.16
C VAL A 237 8.84 -22.45 -4.55
N GLY A 238 8.74 -22.39 -3.23
CA GLY A 238 7.46 -22.35 -2.53
C GLY A 238 7.55 -21.83 -1.08
N VAL A 239 6.40 -21.75 -0.42
CA VAL A 239 6.28 -21.19 0.93
C VAL A 239 6.55 -22.27 1.97
N VAL A 240 7.47 -22.02 2.89
CA VAL A 240 7.76 -22.87 4.05
C VAL A 240 7.27 -22.19 5.32
N LEU A 241 6.44 -22.92 6.08
CA LEU A 241 5.95 -22.49 7.38
C LEU A 241 6.76 -23.18 8.47
N ASN A 242 7.56 -22.41 9.22
CA ASN A 242 8.19 -22.95 10.42
C ASN A 242 7.12 -23.36 11.46
N PRO A 243 7.46 -24.20 12.46
CA PRO A 243 6.48 -24.72 13.42
C PRO A 243 5.69 -23.64 14.18
N ASN A 244 6.28 -22.48 14.48
CA ASN A 244 5.62 -21.41 15.20
C ASN A 244 4.58 -20.69 14.34
N VAL A 245 4.96 -20.32 13.11
CA VAL A 245 4.03 -19.72 12.15
C VAL A 245 2.90 -20.71 11.83
N ARG A 246 3.24 -21.98 11.62
CA ARG A 246 2.26 -23.05 11.39
C ARG A 246 1.26 -23.14 12.53
N HIS A 247 1.73 -23.13 13.78
CA HIS A 247 0.88 -23.14 14.98
C HIS A 247 -0.08 -21.94 15.02
N ILE A 248 0.40 -20.73 14.78
CA ILE A 248 -0.45 -19.52 14.75
C ILE A 248 -1.54 -19.64 13.69
N LEU A 249 -1.19 -20.09 12.48
CA LEU A 249 -2.13 -20.25 11.37
C LEU A 249 -3.16 -21.37 11.63
N ASP A 250 -2.72 -22.54 12.08
CA ASP A 250 -3.63 -23.67 12.39
C ASP A 250 -4.59 -23.36 13.53
N ASN A 251 -4.23 -22.44 14.42
CA ASN A 251 -5.04 -21.99 15.55
C ASN A 251 -5.55 -20.56 15.33
N ARG A 252 -5.91 -20.20 14.08
CA ARG A 252 -6.33 -18.83 13.73
C ARG A 252 -7.43 -18.26 14.62
N ASP A 253 -8.37 -19.09 15.09
CA ASP A 253 -9.49 -18.64 15.92
C ASP A 253 -9.03 -18.16 17.31
N ILE A 254 -7.83 -18.57 17.74
CA ILE A 254 -7.20 -18.15 18.99
C ILE A 254 -6.30 -16.94 18.77
N TYR A 255 -5.44 -16.95 17.74
CA TYR A 255 -4.35 -15.97 17.63
C TYR A 255 -4.56 -14.87 16.58
N ILE A 256 -5.48 -15.05 15.64
CA ILE A 256 -5.67 -14.15 14.49
C ILE A 256 -7.07 -13.52 14.54
N LYS A 257 -8.12 -14.34 14.64
CA LYS A 257 -9.49 -13.87 14.63
C LYS A 257 -9.76 -12.80 15.69
N PRO A 258 -9.25 -12.88 16.93
CA PRO A 258 -9.47 -11.80 17.91
C PRO A 258 -8.89 -10.44 17.48
N LEU A 259 -7.76 -10.42 16.76
CA LEU A 259 -7.19 -9.19 16.19
C LEU A 259 -8.10 -8.62 15.11
N GLN A 260 -8.61 -9.48 14.23
CA GLN A 260 -9.55 -9.11 13.17
C GLN A 260 -10.90 -8.63 13.71
N ASP A 261 -11.41 -9.29 14.74
CA ASP A 261 -12.62 -8.89 15.46
C ASP A 261 -12.45 -7.51 16.11
N ALA A 262 -11.24 -7.16 16.55
CA ALA A 262 -10.88 -5.83 17.03
C ALA A 262 -10.62 -4.80 15.90
N GLY A 263 -10.83 -5.19 14.64
CA GLY A 263 -10.74 -4.31 13.48
C GLY A 263 -9.40 -4.34 12.76
N MET A 264 -8.36 -4.94 13.37
CA MET A 264 -7.02 -4.99 12.78
C MET A 264 -6.99 -5.90 11.56
N ARG A 265 -6.04 -5.65 10.67
CA ARG A 265 -5.73 -6.54 9.55
C ARG A 265 -4.52 -7.38 9.95
N VAL A 266 -4.50 -8.67 9.60
CA VAL A 266 -3.39 -9.58 9.90
C VAL A 266 -2.78 -10.10 8.61
N SER A 267 -1.48 -9.89 8.43
CA SER A 267 -0.74 -10.31 7.24
C SER A 267 0.39 -11.30 7.58
N LEU A 268 0.77 -12.10 6.59
CA LEU A 268 1.90 -13.03 6.69
C LEU A 268 3.15 -12.42 6.04
N THR A 269 4.25 -12.30 6.78
CA THR A 269 5.52 -11.90 6.19
C THR A 269 6.19 -13.08 5.50
N ILE A 270 6.76 -12.83 4.32
CA ILE A 270 7.60 -13.75 3.55
C ILE A 270 9.05 -13.25 3.58
N LEU A 271 9.93 -14.10 4.10
CA LEU A 271 11.35 -13.82 4.31
C LEU A 271 12.23 -14.88 3.65
N GLY A 272 13.39 -14.50 3.09
CA GLY A 272 14.38 -15.47 2.64
C GLY A 272 14.89 -16.37 3.78
N ASN A 273 15.45 -17.54 3.44
CA ASN A 273 15.74 -18.54 4.46
C ASN A 273 16.96 -19.41 4.16
N GLY A 274 18.05 -18.75 3.78
CA GLY A 274 19.38 -19.37 3.72
C GLY A 274 19.66 -20.23 2.49
N ASP A 275 18.81 -20.15 1.45
CA ASP A 275 19.04 -20.85 0.18
C ASP A 275 19.06 -19.87 -1.02
N GLY A 276 19.27 -20.39 -2.24
CA GLY A 276 19.41 -19.56 -3.45
C GLY A 276 18.12 -18.96 -4.01
N SER A 277 16.97 -19.26 -3.43
CA SER A 277 15.67 -18.70 -3.82
C SER A 277 15.30 -17.53 -2.92
N GLY A 278 14.54 -16.58 -3.46
CA GLY A 278 14.09 -15.43 -2.70
C GLY A 278 13.10 -14.56 -3.46
N VAL A 279 12.51 -13.61 -2.75
CA VAL A 279 11.41 -12.76 -3.25
C VAL A 279 11.83 -11.94 -4.47
N ALA A 280 13.14 -11.67 -4.62
CA ALA A 280 13.69 -10.84 -5.66
C ALA A 280 14.31 -11.61 -6.83
N ASN A 281 14.11 -12.92 -6.95
CA ASN A 281 14.74 -13.71 -8.02
C ASN A 281 13.83 -14.72 -8.72
N LEU A 282 12.51 -14.58 -8.63
CA LEU A 282 11.58 -15.45 -9.34
C LEU A 282 11.39 -15.02 -10.80
N SER A 283 11.41 -15.98 -11.72
CA SER A 283 10.90 -15.77 -13.09
C SER A 283 9.40 -15.46 -13.05
N ASP A 284 8.86 -14.83 -14.11
CA ASP A 284 7.43 -14.49 -14.21
C ASP A 284 6.50 -15.68 -13.92
N ALA A 285 6.82 -16.86 -14.48
CA ALA A 285 6.02 -18.07 -14.24
C ALA A 285 6.10 -18.57 -12.78
N ALA A 286 7.27 -18.49 -12.15
CA ALA A 286 7.45 -18.88 -10.76
C ALA A 286 6.82 -17.85 -9.80
N ALA A 287 6.90 -16.56 -10.12
CA ALA A 287 6.25 -15.49 -9.38
C ALA A 287 4.73 -15.65 -9.40
N HIS A 288 4.16 -15.95 -10.57
CA HIS A 288 2.73 -16.26 -10.70
C HIS A 288 2.34 -17.48 -9.86
N GLN A 289 3.10 -18.58 -9.95
CA GLN A 289 2.83 -19.78 -9.16
C GLN A 289 2.92 -19.52 -7.65
N PHE A 290 3.95 -18.80 -7.21
CA PHE A 290 4.14 -18.44 -5.81
C PHE A 290 3.01 -17.51 -5.30
N ALA A 291 2.54 -16.59 -6.14
CA ALA A 291 1.38 -15.75 -5.83
C ALA A 291 0.10 -16.57 -5.62
N GLN A 292 -0.15 -17.61 -6.44
CA GLN A 292 -1.29 -18.52 -6.23
C GLN A 292 -1.16 -19.36 -4.95
N GLU A 293 0.05 -19.77 -4.58
CA GLU A 293 0.31 -20.45 -3.30
C GLU A 293 0.03 -19.51 -2.11
N LEU A 294 0.50 -18.26 -2.17
CA LEU A 294 0.20 -17.25 -1.16
C LEU A 294 -1.29 -16.95 -1.05
N LYS A 295 -2.00 -16.78 -2.19
CA LYS A 295 -3.45 -16.63 -2.22
C LYS A 295 -4.13 -17.79 -1.49
N SER A 296 -3.73 -19.03 -1.79
CA SER A 296 -4.28 -20.23 -1.16
C SER A 296 -4.08 -20.22 0.35
N ILE A 297 -2.91 -19.82 0.85
CA ILE A 297 -2.62 -19.67 2.28
C ILE A 297 -3.48 -18.57 2.90
N VAL A 298 -3.53 -17.39 2.28
CA VAL A 298 -4.31 -16.24 2.74
C VAL A 298 -5.80 -16.58 2.83
N GLU A 299 -6.37 -17.23 1.81
CA GLU A 299 -7.76 -17.66 1.80
C GLU A 299 -8.03 -18.76 2.84
N THR A 300 -7.13 -19.75 2.96
CA THR A 300 -7.29 -20.87 3.90
C THR A 300 -7.32 -20.40 5.36
N TYR A 301 -6.44 -19.46 5.72
CA TYR A 301 -6.36 -18.95 7.09
C TYR A 301 -7.13 -17.64 7.31
N GLY A 302 -7.82 -17.14 6.28
CA GLY A 302 -8.58 -15.90 6.34
C GLY A 302 -7.73 -14.69 6.70
N LEU A 303 -6.52 -14.58 6.14
CA LEU A 303 -5.63 -13.44 6.36
C LEU A 303 -6.08 -12.22 5.53
N ASP A 304 -5.55 -11.05 5.90
CA ASP A 304 -5.83 -9.77 5.25
C ASP A 304 -4.77 -9.38 4.22
N GLY A 305 -3.68 -10.14 4.12
CA GLY A 305 -2.68 -9.98 3.06
C GLY A 305 -1.32 -10.54 3.40
N VAL A 306 -0.31 -10.02 2.73
CA VAL A 306 1.09 -10.45 2.82
C VAL A 306 2.03 -9.25 2.92
N ASP A 307 3.18 -9.51 3.52
CA ASP A 307 4.29 -8.59 3.64
C ASP A 307 5.56 -9.26 3.12
N PHE A 308 6.47 -8.49 2.52
CA PHE A 308 7.67 -9.04 1.90
C PHE A 308 8.95 -8.39 2.42
N ASP A 309 9.90 -9.25 2.75
CA ASP A 309 11.20 -8.89 3.29
C ASP A 309 12.31 -9.63 2.54
N ASP A 310 13.18 -8.87 1.87
CA ASP A 310 14.27 -9.42 1.04
C ASP A 310 15.59 -9.50 1.82
N GLU A 311 15.55 -10.27 2.91
CA GLU A 311 16.73 -10.65 3.68
C GLU A 311 16.94 -12.17 3.68
N TYR A 312 18.17 -12.59 4.01
CA TYR A 312 18.58 -13.99 4.21
C TYR A 312 18.51 -14.95 3.01
N SER A 313 18.11 -14.50 1.82
CA SER A 313 18.33 -15.25 0.58
C SER A 313 19.82 -15.24 0.20
N GLN A 314 20.39 -16.38 -0.14
CA GLN A 314 21.81 -16.52 -0.50
C GLN A 314 22.06 -16.38 -2.00
N TYR A 315 21.48 -15.34 -2.64
CA TYR A 315 21.52 -15.19 -4.09
C TYR A 315 22.94 -15.31 -4.69
N GLU A 316 23.91 -14.62 -4.10
CA GLU A 316 25.30 -14.58 -4.56
C GLU A 316 25.98 -15.95 -4.59
N ALA A 317 25.66 -16.81 -3.63
CA ALA A 317 26.22 -18.16 -3.56
C ALA A 317 25.68 -19.08 -4.68
N HIS A 318 24.58 -18.69 -5.33
CA HIS A 318 23.85 -19.52 -6.30
C HIS A 318 23.80 -18.93 -7.72
N LEU A 319 24.45 -17.78 -8.00
CA LEU A 319 24.42 -17.13 -9.31
C LEU A 319 24.96 -17.98 -10.48
N SER A 320 25.90 -18.88 -10.21
CA SER A 320 26.48 -19.76 -11.24
C SER A 320 25.58 -20.93 -11.62
N GLN A 321 24.57 -21.23 -10.79
CA GLN A 321 23.63 -22.32 -11.00
C GLN A 321 22.27 -21.97 -10.38
N LEU A 322 21.49 -21.18 -11.10
CA LEU A 322 20.12 -20.85 -10.73
C LEU A 322 19.23 -22.10 -10.80
N TRP A 323 18.36 -22.26 -9.81
CA TRP A 323 17.33 -23.29 -9.85
C TRP A 323 16.27 -23.00 -10.90
N PRO A 324 15.58 -24.03 -11.44
CA PRO A 324 14.42 -23.84 -12.29
C PRO A 324 13.40 -22.88 -11.66
N GLY A 325 12.96 -21.89 -12.43
CA GLY A 325 12.05 -20.86 -11.93
C GLY A 325 12.74 -19.66 -11.29
N CYS A 326 14.04 -19.71 -11.01
CA CYS A 326 14.82 -18.56 -10.56
C CYS A 326 15.54 -17.86 -11.73
N VAL A 327 15.68 -16.54 -11.62
CA VAL A 327 16.44 -15.66 -12.51
C VAL A 327 17.52 -14.92 -11.71
N THR A 328 18.33 -14.09 -12.36
CA THR A 328 19.22 -13.18 -11.63
C THR A 328 18.37 -12.26 -10.74
N TYR A 329 18.75 -12.16 -9.46
CA TYR A 329 18.01 -11.35 -8.50
C TYR A 329 18.04 -9.86 -8.88
N GLY A 330 17.00 -9.11 -8.50
CA GLY A 330 16.93 -7.69 -8.75
C GLY A 330 15.60 -7.04 -8.39
N PRO A 331 15.49 -5.71 -8.50
CA PRO A 331 14.23 -4.99 -8.24
C PRO A 331 13.11 -5.38 -9.22
N GLY A 332 13.46 -5.77 -10.45
CA GLY A 332 12.48 -6.17 -11.47
C GLY A 332 11.71 -7.45 -11.10
N PRO A 333 12.40 -8.59 -10.88
CA PRO A 333 11.75 -9.82 -10.41
C PRO A 333 10.98 -9.64 -9.10
N TYR A 334 11.48 -8.79 -8.19
CA TYR A 334 10.76 -8.49 -6.94
C TYR A 334 9.43 -7.76 -7.21
N ALA A 335 9.47 -6.69 -8.01
CA ALA A 335 8.27 -5.97 -8.42
C ALA A 335 7.26 -6.88 -9.16
N ARG A 336 7.76 -7.80 -10.01
CA ARG A 336 6.92 -8.81 -10.66
C ARG A 336 6.20 -9.68 -9.65
N LEU A 337 6.88 -10.20 -8.62
CA LEU A 337 6.22 -10.99 -7.57
C LEU A 337 5.11 -10.20 -6.87
N LEU A 338 5.38 -8.97 -6.42
CA LEU A 338 4.36 -8.15 -5.76
C LEU A 338 3.16 -7.86 -6.66
N TYR A 339 3.41 -7.63 -7.95
CA TYR A 339 2.35 -7.47 -8.96
C TYR A 339 1.49 -8.73 -9.07
N GLU A 340 2.08 -9.92 -9.25
CA GLU A 340 1.32 -11.18 -9.38
C GLU A 340 0.46 -11.44 -8.15
N VAL A 341 1.01 -11.17 -6.96
CA VAL A 341 0.32 -11.30 -5.67
C VAL A 341 -0.88 -10.38 -5.59
N LYS A 342 -0.72 -9.09 -5.93
CA LYS A 342 -1.84 -8.14 -5.93
C LYS A 342 -2.89 -8.53 -6.95
N MET A 343 -2.50 -8.95 -8.16
CA MET A 343 -3.45 -9.36 -9.19
C MET A 343 -4.19 -10.66 -8.84
N ALA A 344 -3.59 -11.56 -8.05
CA ALA A 344 -4.24 -12.79 -7.63
C ALA A 344 -5.30 -12.57 -6.52
N MET A 345 -5.06 -11.59 -5.64
CA MET A 345 -5.89 -11.26 -4.48
C MET A 345 -5.96 -9.73 -4.26
N PRO A 346 -6.68 -9.01 -5.12
CA PRO A 346 -6.61 -7.54 -5.20
C PRO A 346 -7.24 -6.80 -4.02
N ASP A 347 -8.15 -7.47 -3.30
CA ASP A 347 -8.77 -6.99 -2.08
C ASP A 347 -7.90 -7.21 -0.83
N LYS A 348 -6.70 -7.81 -0.99
CA LYS A 348 -5.77 -8.11 0.11
C LYS A 348 -4.57 -7.17 0.09
N LEU A 349 -3.95 -6.99 1.25
CA LEU A 349 -2.75 -6.18 1.42
C LEU A 349 -1.53 -6.84 0.77
N VAL A 350 -0.71 -6.02 0.14
CA VAL A 350 0.65 -6.29 -0.31
C VAL A 350 1.53 -5.20 0.27
N GLN A 351 2.33 -5.58 1.27
CA GLN A 351 3.23 -4.69 1.99
C GLN A 351 4.68 -4.97 1.63
N LEU A 352 5.54 -3.96 1.75
CA LEU A 352 6.94 -4.04 1.39
C LEU A 352 7.83 -3.45 2.47
N TYR A 353 8.71 -4.28 3.04
CA TYR A 353 9.83 -3.78 3.81
C TYR A 353 10.95 -3.31 2.87
N GLN A 354 11.35 -2.05 3.00
CA GLN A 354 12.34 -1.42 2.13
C GLN A 354 13.77 -1.83 2.54
N ILE A 355 14.12 -3.05 2.15
CA ILE A 355 15.45 -3.64 2.34
C ILE A 355 15.81 -4.53 1.13
N GLY A 356 17.03 -5.06 1.08
CA GLY A 356 17.49 -5.90 -0.02
C GLY A 356 17.33 -5.23 -1.39
N GLN A 357 16.76 -5.94 -2.36
CA GLN A 357 16.54 -5.42 -3.70
C GLN A 357 15.52 -4.28 -3.78
N ALA A 358 14.67 -4.10 -2.76
CA ALA A 358 13.79 -2.93 -2.71
C ALA A 358 14.59 -1.62 -2.66
N ASN A 359 15.81 -1.61 -2.10
CA ASN A 359 16.67 -0.41 -1.96
C ASN A 359 17.10 0.24 -3.27
N TYR A 360 17.00 -0.48 -4.38
CA TYR A 360 17.25 0.08 -5.71
C TYR A 360 16.01 0.77 -6.31
N GLY A 361 14.84 0.59 -5.68
CA GLY A 361 13.55 1.10 -6.12
C GLY A 361 12.98 0.35 -7.32
N PHE A 362 11.66 0.28 -7.40
CA PHE A 362 10.94 -0.30 -8.53
C PHE A 362 10.60 0.83 -9.50
N LYS A 363 11.38 0.97 -10.57
CA LYS A 363 11.35 2.16 -11.45
C LYS A 363 10.50 1.98 -12.70
N SER A 364 10.02 0.78 -12.97
CA SER A 364 9.25 0.44 -14.18
C SER A 364 7.91 -0.16 -13.81
N ALA A 365 6.92 0.05 -14.67
CA ALA A 365 5.64 -0.64 -14.58
C ALA A 365 5.79 -2.12 -14.93
N VAL A 366 4.93 -2.95 -14.33
CA VAL A 366 4.80 -4.38 -14.62
C VAL A 366 3.46 -4.55 -15.33
N GLU A 367 3.47 -5.01 -16.59
CA GLU A 367 2.25 -5.10 -17.43
C GLU A 367 1.45 -3.78 -17.49
N GLY A 368 2.16 -2.64 -17.52
CA GLY A 368 1.54 -1.30 -17.53
C GLY A 368 1.03 -0.81 -16.17
N VAL A 369 1.09 -1.63 -15.10
CA VAL A 369 0.69 -1.24 -13.74
C VAL A 369 1.91 -0.79 -12.94
N ARG A 370 1.84 0.38 -12.31
CA ARG A 370 2.98 0.93 -11.57
C ARG A 370 3.07 0.31 -10.17
N PRO A 371 4.27 0.24 -9.57
CA PRO A 371 4.47 -0.22 -8.19
C PRO A 371 3.52 0.38 -7.16
N GLY A 372 3.28 1.68 -7.19
CA GLY A 372 2.31 2.31 -6.28
C GLY A 372 0.86 1.84 -6.43
N ASP A 373 0.50 1.24 -7.56
CA ASP A 373 -0.83 0.70 -7.83
C ASP A 373 -0.96 -0.78 -7.42
N PHE A 374 0.14 -1.44 -7.01
CA PHE A 374 0.12 -2.80 -6.47
C PHE A 374 0.76 -3.00 -5.09
N ILE A 375 1.38 -1.96 -4.51
CA ILE A 375 1.91 -1.95 -3.13
C ILE A 375 1.01 -1.08 -2.27
N ASP A 376 0.33 -1.65 -1.28
CA ASP A 376 -0.55 -0.86 -0.40
C ASP A 376 0.25 0.01 0.54
N TYR A 377 1.25 -0.58 1.20
CA TYR A 377 2.10 0.13 2.16
C TYR A 377 3.55 -0.33 2.03
N ALA A 378 4.48 0.61 2.10
CA ALA A 378 5.91 0.33 2.21
C ALA A 378 6.56 1.23 3.25
N TYR A 379 7.61 0.75 3.89
CA TYR A 379 8.26 1.46 4.98
C TYR A 379 9.75 1.14 5.04
N CYS A 380 10.54 2.15 5.37
CA CYS A 380 12.00 2.04 5.51
C CYS A 380 12.43 1.31 6.78
N ASP A 381 13.71 0.95 6.79
CA ASP A 381 14.42 0.40 7.94
C ASP A 381 14.44 1.37 9.13
N TYR A 382 14.89 0.89 10.28
CA TYR A 382 14.81 1.57 11.56
C TYR A 382 15.51 2.93 11.54
N ASP A 383 14.81 3.96 12.03
CA ASP A 383 15.29 5.35 12.09
C ASP A 383 15.75 5.99 10.77
N VAL A 384 15.48 5.35 9.63
CA VAL A 384 15.80 5.88 8.31
C VAL A 384 14.77 6.92 7.89
N LEU A 385 15.24 8.04 7.34
CA LEU A 385 14.40 9.08 6.73
C LEU A 385 14.71 9.15 5.23
N MET A 386 13.79 8.71 4.38
CA MET A 386 13.93 8.79 2.93
C MET A 386 12.56 8.89 2.25
N PRO A 387 12.45 9.61 1.11
CA PRO A 387 11.22 9.60 0.32
C PRO A 387 11.01 8.23 -0.36
N PRO A 388 9.77 7.90 -0.78
CA PRO A 388 9.47 6.65 -1.46
C PRO A 388 10.27 6.51 -2.77
N PRO A 389 11.02 5.40 -2.98
CA PRO A 389 11.82 5.21 -4.18
C PRO A 389 11.07 4.46 -5.30
N HIS A 390 9.79 4.14 -5.15
CA HIS A 390 9.05 3.32 -6.12
C HIS A 390 8.17 4.18 -7.04
N LEU A 391 8.13 3.82 -8.32
CA LEU A 391 7.30 4.51 -9.31
C LEU A 391 5.83 4.50 -8.89
N GLY A 392 5.24 5.68 -8.77
CA GLY A 392 3.83 5.87 -8.46
C GLY A 392 3.44 5.64 -6.99
N LEU A 393 4.37 5.25 -6.12
CA LEU A 393 4.08 5.07 -4.69
C LEU A 393 3.99 6.44 -4.01
N SER A 394 2.82 6.74 -3.47
CA SER A 394 2.55 8.02 -2.81
C SER A 394 3.08 8.05 -1.37
N ARG A 395 3.19 9.26 -0.80
CA ARG A 395 3.59 9.40 0.60
C ARG A 395 2.58 8.79 1.58
N SER A 396 1.29 8.82 1.28
CA SER A 396 0.27 8.17 2.15
C SER A 396 0.44 6.65 2.24
N GLN A 397 1.10 6.03 1.27
CA GLN A 397 1.46 4.61 1.28
C GLN A 397 2.84 4.35 1.91
N TRP A 398 3.59 5.40 2.23
CA TRP A 398 4.97 5.34 2.68
C TRP A 398 5.09 5.54 4.19
N GLY A 399 6.08 4.90 4.80
CA GLY A 399 6.49 5.12 6.18
C GLY A 399 7.98 5.35 6.31
N GLU A 400 8.34 6.36 7.09
CA GLU A 400 9.71 6.63 7.51
C GLU A 400 9.90 6.33 9.00
N ALA A 401 11.15 6.17 9.44
CA ALA A 401 11.50 6.04 10.85
C ALA A 401 10.80 4.88 11.58
N SER A 402 10.89 3.68 10.99
CA SER A 402 10.46 2.46 11.67
C SER A 402 11.18 2.30 13.02
N LEU A 403 10.53 1.63 13.96
CA LEU A 403 11.07 1.44 15.31
C LEU A 403 11.42 -0.03 15.55
N ASP A 404 12.69 -0.35 15.82
CA ASP A 404 13.05 -1.66 16.39
C ASP A 404 12.82 -1.62 17.91
N MET A 405 11.82 -2.35 18.38
CA MET A 405 11.49 -2.39 19.80
C MET A 405 12.12 -3.58 20.54
N THR A 406 12.99 -4.37 19.91
CA THR A 406 13.62 -5.59 20.47
C THR A 406 14.34 -5.33 21.79
N TYR A 407 15.11 -4.24 21.89
CA TYR A 407 15.93 -3.94 23.07
C TYR A 407 15.28 -2.98 24.07
N GLY A 408 14.06 -2.51 23.78
CA GLY A 408 13.28 -1.62 24.66
C GLY A 408 13.87 -0.22 24.82
N SER A 409 12.97 0.77 24.92
CA SER A 409 13.23 2.20 25.24
C SER A 409 13.78 3.14 24.15
N GLU A 410 14.05 2.67 22.93
CA GLU A 410 14.49 3.57 21.85
C GLU A 410 13.31 3.96 20.94
N SER A 411 13.00 5.26 20.95
CA SER A 411 12.21 5.94 19.94
C SER A 411 12.92 7.25 19.63
N ASN A 412 12.77 7.73 18.41
CA ASN A 412 13.23 9.05 18.03
C ASN A 412 12.03 9.96 17.73
N PRO A 413 11.52 10.71 18.73
CA PRO A 413 10.42 11.65 18.56
C PRO A 413 10.60 12.65 17.42
N ALA A 414 11.85 13.03 17.10
CA ALA A 414 12.11 13.95 16.00
C ALA A 414 11.81 13.28 14.66
N ASN A 415 12.25 12.03 14.48
CA ASN A 415 11.99 11.25 13.29
C ASN A 415 10.50 10.93 13.11
N LEU A 416 9.77 10.58 14.18
CA LEU A 416 8.31 10.38 14.13
C LEU A 416 7.56 11.65 13.67
N ARG A 417 7.98 12.82 14.18
CA ARG A 417 7.43 14.11 13.72
C ARG A 417 7.78 14.39 12.26
N THR A 418 9.01 14.06 11.83
CA THR A 418 9.41 14.17 10.43
C THR A 418 8.53 13.31 9.55
N ASN A 419 8.35 12.02 9.87
CA ASN A 419 7.50 11.08 9.15
C ASN A 419 6.10 11.69 8.93
N ARG A 420 5.47 12.18 10.00
CA ARG A 420 4.17 12.86 9.91
C ARG A 420 4.20 14.15 9.07
N SER A 421 5.15 15.05 9.33
CA SER A 421 5.21 16.36 8.66
C SER A 421 5.56 16.28 7.18
N SER A 422 6.22 15.19 6.75
CA SER A 422 6.50 14.89 5.35
C SER A 422 5.24 14.52 4.56
N GLY A 423 4.09 14.29 5.23
CA GLY A 423 2.85 13.83 4.59
C GLY A 423 2.83 12.33 4.34
N ASN A 424 3.68 11.56 5.03
CA ASN A 424 3.65 10.11 4.96
C ASN A 424 2.38 9.56 5.63
N GLY A 425 2.07 8.28 5.45
CA GLY A 425 0.85 7.67 5.99
C GLY A 425 1.08 6.41 6.83
N VAL A 426 2.31 5.94 6.96
CA VAL A 426 2.61 4.68 7.67
C VAL A 426 3.63 4.89 8.78
N GLN A 427 3.43 4.23 9.90
CA GLN A 427 4.43 4.06 10.96
C GLN A 427 4.59 2.56 11.25
N MET A 428 5.78 2.01 11.06
CA MET A 428 6.07 0.62 11.39
C MET A 428 6.77 0.51 12.76
N VAL A 429 6.43 -0.52 13.51
CA VAL A 429 7.13 -0.95 14.72
C VAL A 429 7.42 -2.44 14.66
N TYR A 430 8.60 -2.83 15.14
CA TYR A 430 9.09 -4.21 15.06
C TYR A 430 9.21 -4.87 16.43
N ASN A 431 8.90 -6.17 16.46
CA ASN A 431 9.08 -7.09 17.58
C ASN A 431 8.31 -6.71 18.86
N LEU A 432 6.99 -6.57 18.76
CA LEU A 432 6.13 -6.37 19.92
C LEU A 432 6.30 -7.53 20.92
N LYS A 433 6.64 -7.19 22.17
CA LYS A 433 6.87 -8.12 23.28
C LYS A 433 5.68 -8.10 24.27
N PRO A 434 5.50 -9.15 25.09
CA PRO A 434 4.45 -9.17 26.11
C PRO A 434 4.63 -8.11 27.21
N GLY A 435 3.52 -7.48 27.57
CA GLY A 435 3.45 -6.46 28.61
C GLY A 435 3.79 -5.05 28.15
N ASN A 436 4.31 -4.21 29.05
CA ASN A 436 4.49 -2.77 28.82
C ASN A 436 5.94 -2.29 28.81
N SER A 437 6.93 -3.18 28.64
CA SER A 437 8.33 -2.78 28.52
C SER A 437 8.58 -1.81 27.36
N GLN A 438 7.72 -1.86 26.33
CA GLN A 438 7.76 -1.01 25.15
C GLN A 438 6.81 0.19 25.23
N PHE A 439 6.35 0.58 26.43
CA PHE A 439 5.43 1.71 26.59
C PHE A 439 5.97 3.01 25.99
N THR A 440 7.24 3.33 26.19
CA THR A 440 7.84 4.57 25.67
C THR A 440 7.71 4.70 24.15
N PRO A 441 8.25 3.80 23.32
CA PRO A 441 8.12 3.92 21.86
C PRO A 441 6.66 3.90 21.39
N LEU A 442 5.80 3.07 21.99
CA LEU A 442 4.38 3.00 21.60
C LEU A 442 3.61 4.27 21.98
N ASN A 443 3.90 4.86 23.14
CA ASN A 443 3.33 6.13 23.54
C ASN A 443 3.87 7.30 22.70
N ASP A 444 5.12 7.23 22.25
CA ASP A 444 5.65 8.22 21.32
C ASP A 444 4.99 8.14 19.94
N VAL A 445 4.68 6.94 19.44
CA VAL A 445 3.85 6.78 18.24
C VAL A 445 2.47 7.43 18.47
N ALA A 446 1.76 7.06 19.54
CA ALA A 446 0.48 7.66 19.89
C ALA A 446 0.55 9.20 19.93
N LYS A 447 1.59 9.74 20.56
CA LYS A 447 1.75 11.18 20.77
C LYS A 447 2.12 11.94 19.51
N TYR A 448 3.12 11.48 18.76
CA TYR A 448 3.68 12.26 17.66
C TYR A 448 3.02 11.98 16.31
N ILE A 449 2.46 10.78 16.15
CA ILE A 449 1.70 10.43 14.94
C ILE A 449 0.22 10.80 15.09
N TYR A 450 -0.38 10.61 16.26
CA TYR A 450 -1.83 10.71 16.44
C TYR A 450 -2.31 11.85 17.38
N ASP A 451 -1.41 12.60 18.00
CA ASP A 451 -1.74 13.58 19.05
C ASP A 451 -2.55 12.97 20.21
N ASP A 452 -2.26 11.70 20.55
CA ASP A 452 -2.95 10.92 21.58
C ASP A 452 -1.95 10.33 22.60
N GLU A 453 -2.44 9.54 23.56
CA GLU A 453 -1.63 8.76 24.50
C GLU A 453 -1.90 7.27 24.29
N ALA A 454 -0.86 6.44 24.40
CA ALA A 454 -1.04 5.00 24.38
C ALA A 454 -1.53 4.51 25.75
N VAL A 455 -2.50 3.60 25.75
CA VAL A 455 -3.00 2.90 26.94
C VAL A 455 -2.73 1.42 26.75
N TRP A 456 -2.06 0.83 27.74
CA TRP A 456 -1.93 -0.62 27.85
C TRP A 456 -3.00 -1.17 28.78
N SER A 457 -3.66 -2.26 28.40
CA SER A 457 -4.78 -2.85 29.15
C SER A 457 -4.39 -3.46 30.50
N GLY A 458 -3.13 -3.84 30.68
CA GLY A 458 -2.66 -4.63 31.83
C GLY A 458 -2.55 -6.13 31.56
N VAL A 459 -2.98 -6.62 30.39
CA VAL A 459 -2.94 -8.05 30.03
C VAL A 459 -1.64 -8.37 29.28
N ARG A 460 -1.09 -9.55 29.57
CA ARG A 460 0.09 -10.12 28.90
C ARG A 460 -0.30 -11.43 28.23
N HIS A 461 0.05 -11.59 26.97
CA HIS A 461 -0.06 -12.86 26.26
C HIS A 461 1.35 -13.42 26.07
N GLU A 462 1.75 -14.38 26.89
CA GLU A 462 3.02 -15.08 26.70
C GLU A 462 2.87 -16.11 25.55
N LYS A 463 3.99 -16.55 24.96
CA LYS A 463 3.99 -17.69 24.04
C LYS A 463 3.49 -18.93 24.77
N ASP A 464 2.40 -19.51 24.30
CA ASP A 464 1.73 -20.67 24.90
C ASP A 464 1.82 -21.95 24.04
N TRP A 465 2.74 -21.98 23.08
CA TRP A 465 3.08 -23.14 22.26
C TRP A 465 4.58 -23.46 22.31
N LYS A 466 4.94 -24.60 21.72
CA LYS A 466 6.32 -25.12 21.72
C LYS A 466 7.13 -24.54 20.58
#